data_AF-A0A843UID2-F1
#
_entry.id   AF-A0A843UID2-F1
#
_cell.length_a   1.000
_cell.length_b   1.000
_cell.length_c   1.000
_cell.angle_alpha   90.00
_cell.angle_beta   90.00
_cell.angle_gamma   90.00
#
_symmetry.space_group_name_H-M   'P 1'
#
loop_
_entity.id
_entity.type
_entity.pdbx_description
1 polymer ?
#
loop_
_entity_poly.entity_id
_entity_poly.type
_entity_poly.pdbx_seq_one_letter_code
_entity_poly.pdbx_strand_id
1 'polypeptide(L)'
;MTLHHDLHVAGHIFNPRFQYKDNVHNDGEVMRGTMNVITRLARTMNERLDAMAEVERYRMKLGIYGEYDMRCAAQRLTLVEWWIQVNYHQAGTNPLTYVAVRVLSQTTSSSQC
;
A
#
# COMPACT_ATOMS: atom_id res chain seq x y z
N MET A 1 -13.95 -7.73 12.00
CA MET A 1 -13.77 -6.77 10.90
C MET A 1 -14.41 -7.34 9.64
N THR A 2 -15.13 -6.53 8.88
CA THR A 2 -15.77 -6.93 7.61
C THR A 2 -14.83 -6.63 6.44
N LEU A 3 -15.04 -7.25 5.27
CA LEU A 3 -14.19 -7.01 4.08
C LEU A 3 -14.16 -5.52 3.67
N HIS A 4 -15.28 -4.82 3.80
CA HIS A 4 -15.35 -3.39 3.50
C HIS A 4 -14.49 -2.55 4.46
N HIS A 5 -14.51 -2.88 5.75
CA HIS A 5 -13.66 -2.23 6.73
C HIS A 5 -12.18 -2.53 6.47
N ASP A 6 -11.84 -3.78 6.20
CA ASP A 6 -10.46 -4.19 5.92
C ASP A 6 -9.91 -3.50 4.66
N LEU A 7 -10.71 -3.38 3.59
CA LEU A 7 -10.35 -2.66 2.37
C LEU A 7 -10.18 -1.16 2.60
N HIS A 8 -11.06 -0.53 3.38
CA HIS A 8 -10.97 0.89 3.69
C HIS A 8 -9.67 1.20 4.46
N VAL A 9 -9.38 0.40 5.49
CA VAL A 9 -8.14 0.49 6.28
C VAL A 9 -6.90 0.27 5.42
N ALA A 10 -6.89 -0.77 4.59
CA ALA A 10 -5.77 -1.04 3.69
C ALA A 10 -5.58 0.09 2.66
N GLY A 11 -6.67 0.66 2.15
CA GLY A 11 -6.62 1.82 1.25
C GLY A 11 -5.99 3.05 1.91
N HIS A 12 -6.24 3.25 3.20
CA HIS A 12 -5.58 4.30 3.96
C HIS A 12 -4.07 4.06 4.11
N ILE A 13 -3.67 2.83 4.46
CA ILE A 13 -2.25 2.45 4.56
C ILE A 13 -1.52 2.60 3.22
N PHE A 14 -2.12 2.12 2.13
CA PHE A 14 -1.52 2.17 0.79
C PHE A 14 -1.57 3.55 0.12
N ASN A 15 -2.16 4.55 0.76
CA ASN A 15 -2.15 5.91 0.25
C ASN A 15 -0.85 6.63 0.68
N PRO A 16 0.11 6.86 -0.24
CA PRO A 16 1.38 7.52 0.11
C PRO A 16 1.20 8.96 0.61
N ARG A 17 0.11 9.65 0.24
CA ARG A 17 -0.14 11.00 0.76
C ARG A 17 -0.40 11.00 2.25
N PHE A 18 -1.12 10.00 2.77
CA PHE A 18 -1.33 9.84 4.22
C PHE A 18 -0.08 9.29 4.89
N GLN A 19 0.55 8.28 4.28
CA GLN A 19 1.72 7.62 4.87
C GLN A 19 2.93 8.54 5.06
N TYR A 20 3.04 9.61 4.26
CA TYR A 20 4.09 10.62 4.42
C TYR A 20 3.65 11.90 5.15
N LYS A 21 2.35 12.15 5.36
CA LYS A 21 1.85 13.32 6.10
C LYS A 21 1.78 13.07 7.60
N ASP A 22 1.30 11.89 7.98
CA ASP A 22 1.03 11.58 9.37
C ASP A 22 2.06 10.55 9.88
N ASN A 23 2.61 10.77 11.09
CA ASN A 23 3.34 9.73 11.84
C ASN A 23 2.38 8.67 12.43
N VAL A 24 1.15 8.64 11.94
CA VAL A 24 0.07 7.81 12.42
C VAL A 24 0.17 6.45 11.74
N HIS A 25 -0.39 5.45 12.39
CA HIS A 25 -0.43 4.04 12.01
C HIS A 25 0.71 3.22 12.62
N ASN A 26 0.72 3.17 13.96
CA ASN A 26 1.25 2.04 14.72
C ASN A 26 0.13 1.24 15.39
N ASP A 27 -1.08 1.30 14.84
CA ASP A 27 -2.24 0.59 15.35
C ASP A 27 -2.24 -0.86 14.84
N GLY A 28 -2.19 -1.82 15.78
CA GLY A 28 -2.19 -3.24 15.47
C GLY A 28 -3.47 -3.71 14.77
N GLU A 29 -4.60 -3.04 14.98
CA GLU A 29 -5.85 -3.36 14.28
C GLU A 29 -5.78 -2.96 12.80
N VAL A 30 -5.22 -1.79 12.52
CA VAL A 30 -5.00 -1.30 11.15
C VAL A 30 -4.11 -2.26 10.36
N MET A 31 -3.05 -2.74 11.01
CA MET A 31 -2.15 -3.71 10.40
C MET A 31 -2.81 -5.06 10.19
N ARG A 32 -3.57 -5.57 11.16
CA ARG A 32 -4.32 -6.82 11.00
C ARG A 32 -5.28 -6.75 9.81
N GLY A 33 -6.03 -5.65 9.67
CA GLY A 33 -6.92 -5.44 8.51
C GLY A 33 -6.16 -5.44 7.18
N THR A 34 -5.02 -4.75 7.12
CA THR A 34 -4.15 -4.70 5.93
C THR A 34 -3.60 -6.08 5.56
N MET A 35 -3.13 -6.84 6.54
CA MET A 35 -2.63 -8.21 6.35
C MET A 35 -3.72 -9.18 5.87
N ASN A 36 -4.96 -9.01 6.33
CA ASN A 36 -6.10 -9.77 5.83
C ASN A 36 -6.38 -9.47 4.35
N VAL A 37 -6.29 -8.21 3.93
CA VAL A 37 -6.47 -7.82 2.52
C VAL A 37 -5.39 -8.42 1.63
N ILE A 38 -4.12 -8.33 2.03
CA ILE A 38 -3.00 -8.94 1.30
C ILE A 38 -3.22 -10.46 1.17
N THR A 39 -3.62 -11.10 2.27
CA THR A 39 -3.88 -12.55 2.29
C THR A 39 -4.94 -12.98 1.29
N ARG A 40 -5.95 -12.14 1.04
CA ARG A 40 -7.05 -12.41 0.10
C ARG A 40 -6.71 -12.07 -1.35
N LEU A 41 -5.82 -11.10 -1.58
CA LEU A 41 -5.51 -10.58 -2.91
C LEU A 41 -4.22 -11.14 -3.52
N ALA A 42 -3.28 -11.63 -2.71
CA ALA A 42 -2.09 -12.32 -3.20
C ALA A 42 -2.46 -13.62 -3.92
N ARG A 43 -1.76 -13.96 -5.01
CA ARG A 43 -2.09 -15.13 -5.84
C ARG A 43 -1.44 -16.40 -5.32
N THR A 44 -0.29 -16.25 -4.65
CA THR A 44 0.49 -17.36 -4.11
C THR A 44 0.91 -17.11 -2.65
N MET A 45 1.32 -18.18 -1.96
CA MET A 45 1.87 -18.07 -0.61
C MET A 45 3.15 -17.21 -0.58
N ASN A 46 4.02 -17.34 -1.57
CA ASN A 46 5.27 -16.57 -1.64
C ASN A 46 4.98 -15.09 -1.84
N GLU A 47 4.14 -14.73 -2.84
CA GLU A 47 3.71 -13.34 -3.04
C GLU A 47 3.08 -12.74 -1.79
N ARG A 48 2.31 -13.55 -1.03
CA ARG A 48 1.73 -13.11 0.23
C ARG A 48 2.80 -12.75 1.25
N LEU A 49 3.75 -13.65 1.50
CA LEU A 49 4.82 -13.42 2.48
C LEU A 49 5.69 -12.22 2.09
N ASP A 50 6.04 -12.13 0.80
CA ASP A 50 6.85 -11.03 0.27
C ASP A 50 6.11 -9.69 0.37
N ALA A 51 4.81 -9.66 0.04
CA ALA A 51 3.99 -8.45 0.17
C ALA A 51 3.82 -8.03 1.64
N MET A 52 3.64 -8.99 2.56
CA MET A 52 3.57 -8.69 4.00
C MET A 52 4.87 -8.05 4.51
N ALA A 53 6.03 -8.56 4.10
CA ALA A 53 7.32 -7.99 4.46
C ALA A 53 7.52 -6.59 3.84
N GLU A 54 7.12 -6.40 2.59
CA GLU A 54 7.27 -5.13 1.88
C GLU A 54 6.35 -4.03 2.46
N VAL A 55 5.19 -4.39 3.03
CA VAL A 55 4.32 -3.43 3.75
C VAL A 55 5.03 -2.81 4.94
N GLU A 56 5.76 -3.62 5.70
CA GLU A 56 6.52 -3.10 6.85
C GLU A 56 7.65 -2.18 6.38
N ARG A 57 8.35 -2.54 5.29
CA ARG A 57 9.37 -1.67 4.70
C ARG A 57 8.79 -0.34 4.22
N TYR A 58 7.61 -0.37 3.61
CA TYR A 58 6.91 0.84 3.18
C TYR A 58 6.52 1.73 4.36
N ARG A 59 5.92 1.16 5.42
CA ARG A 59 5.54 1.89 6.64
C ARG A 59 6.74 2.50 7.35
N MET A 60 7.83 1.75 7.43
CA MET A 60 9.09 2.20 8.03
C MET A 60 9.88 3.14 7.12
N LYS A 61 9.39 3.41 5.90
CA LYS A 61 10.03 4.30 4.91
C LYS A 61 11.46 3.83 4.60
N LEU A 62 11.65 2.51 4.44
CA LEU A 62 12.94 1.88 4.17
C LEU A 62 13.22 1.79 2.66
N GLY A 63 14.49 1.88 2.28
CA GLY A 63 14.92 1.81 0.87
C GLY A 63 14.23 2.88 0.02
N ILE A 64 13.68 2.47 -1.13
CA ILE A 64 13.00 3.33 -2.10
C ILE A 64 11.89 4.18 -1.47
N TYR A 65 11.20 3.65 -0.46
CA TYR A 65 10.13 4.36 0.26
C TYR A 65 10.63 5.52 1.12
N GLY A 66 11.91 5.52 1.47
CA GLY A 66 12.58 6.58 2.20
C GLY A 66 13.22 7.64 1.31
N GLU A 67 13.33 7.40 0.02
CA GLU A 67 14.01 8.32 -0.90
C GLU A 67 13.23 9.64 -1.06
N TYR A 68 13.97 10.75 -1.11
CA TYR A 68 13.38 12.09 -1.19
C TYR A 68 12.47 12.24 -2.43
N ASP A 69 12.92 11.72 -3.56
CA ASP A 69 12.18 11.79 -4.83
C ASP A 69 10.86 11.04 -4.76
N MET A 70 10.83 9.86 -4.12
CA MET A 70 9.60 9.09 -3.93
C MET A 70 8.62 9.80 -2.99
N ARG A 71 9.12 10.44 -1.93
CA ARG A 71 8.28 11.25 -1.04
C ARG A 71 7.69 12.47 -1.77
N CYS A 72 8.48 13.12 -2.63
CA CYS A 72 8.00 14.22 -3.47
C CYS A 72 6.95 13.73 -4.49
N ALA A 73 7.20 12.58 -5.12
CA ALA A 73 6.29 11.97 -6.08
C ALA A 73 4.93 11.64 -5.45
N ALA A 74 4.88 11.26 -4.17
CA ALA A 74 3.63 10.96 -3.47
C ALA A 74 2.62 12.11 -3.47
N GLN A 75 3.10 13.36 -3.46
CA GLN A 75 2.25 14.55 -3.48
C GLN A 75 1.86 14.97 -4.91
N ARG A 76 2.60 14.53 -5.93
CA ARG A 76 2.45 14.96 -7.33
C ARG A 76 1.67 13.97 -8.18
N LEU A 77 1.85 12.67 -7.94
CA LEU A 77 1.24 11.61 -8.71
C LEU A 77 -0.14 11.22 -8.15
N THR A 78 -0.94 10.52 -8.96
CA THR A 78 -2.06 9.75 -8.44
C THR A 78 -1.55 8.57 -7.60
N LEU A 79 -2.41 8.01 -6.75
CA LEU A 79 -2.03 6.92 -5.85
C LEU A 79 -1.55 5.69 -6.64
N VAL A 80 -2.22 5.38 -7.75
CA VAL A 80 -1.88 4.25 -8.62
C VAL A 80 -0.56 4.49 -9.36
N GLU A 81 -0.35 5.68 -9.94
CA GLU A 81 0.90 6.01 -10.64
C GLU A 81 2.10 5.94 -9.70
N TRP A 82 1.96 6.37 -8.45
CA TRP A 82 3.05 6.29 -7.47
C TRP A 82 3.48 4.84 -7.21
N TRP A 83 2.52 3.93 -7.05
CA TRP A 83 2.83 2.50 -6.90
C TRP A 83 3.46 1.89 -8.16
N ILE A 84 3.06 2.34 -9.36
CA ILE A 84 3.70 1.93 -10.61
C ILE A 84 5.16 2.40 -10.65
N GLN A 85 5.46 3.62 -10.18
CA GLN A 85 6.84 4.11 -10.09
C GLN A 85 7.68 3.28 -9.13
N VAL A 86 7.18 2.99 -7.92
CA VAL A 86 7.87 2.10 -6.97
C VAL A 86 8.20 0.75 -7.61
N ASN A 87 7.25 0.17 -8.33
CA ASN A 87 7.47 -1.10 -9.01
C ASN A 87 8.56 -0.99 -10.08
N TYR A 88 8.56 0.07 -10.88
CA TYR A 88 9.59 0.31 -11.89
C TYR A 88 10.99 0.45 -11.27
N HIS A 89 11.12 1.21 -10.18
CA HIS A 89 12.36 1.37 -9.44
C HIS A 89 12.89 0.07 -8.84
N GLN A 90 12.00 -0.89 -8.57
CA GLN A 90 12.33 -2.25 -8.15
C GLN A 90 12.29 -3.26 -9.31
N ALA A 91 12.63 -2.84 -10.54
CA ALA A 91 12.71 -3.72 -11.72
C ALA A 91 11.44 -4.53 -12.01
N GLY A 92 10.28 -4.03 -11.62
CA GLY A 92 8.98 -4.67 -11.81
C GLY A 92 8.67 -5.81 -10.84
N THR A 93 9.47 -5.99 -9.78
CA THR A 93 9.37 -7.12 -8.85
C THR A 93 8.79 -6.76 -7.48
N ASN A 94 8.22 -5.56 -7.31
CA ASN A 94 7.65 -5.16 -6.02
C ASN A 94 6.38 -6.01 -5.72
N PRO A 95 6.41 -6.86 -4.68
CA PRO A 95 5.33 -7.80 -4.40
C PRO A 95 4.04 -7.10 -3.90
N LEU A 96 4.19 -5.87 -3.39
CA LEU A 96 3.09 -5.11 -2.80
C LEU A 96 2.29 -4.30 -3.82
N THR A 97 2.90 -3.92 -4.95
CA THR A 97 2.31 -3.02 -5.95
C THR A 97 1.00 -3.56 -6.48
N TYR A 98 0.92 -4.86 -6.78
CA TYR A 98 -0.32 -5.45 -7.29
C TYR A 98 -1.48 -5.29 -6.29
N VAL A 99 -1.23 -5.60 -5.02
CA VAL A 99 -2.25 -5.49 -3.97
C VAL A 99 -2.65 -4.03 -3.77
N ALA A 100 -1.69 -3.12 -3.67
CA ALA A 100 -1.94 -1.71 -3.46
C ALA A 100 -2.76 -1.09 -4.59
N VAL A 101 -2.39 -1.33 -5.85
CA VAL A 101 -3.13 -0.82 -7.02
C VAL A 101 -4.57 -1.34 -7.02
N ARG A 102 -4.78 -2.63 -6.70
CA ARG A 102 -6.11 -3.24 -6.65
C ARG A 102 -6.99 -2.62 -5.56
N VAL A 103 -6.46 -2.45 -4.36
CA VAL A 103 -7.18 -1.84 -3.23
C VAL A 103 -7.51 -0.39 -3.52
N LEU A 104 -6.53 0.39 -4.01
CA LEU A 104 -6.73 1.80 -4.32
C LEU A 104 -7.77 2.00 -5.41
N SER A 105 -7.77 1.17 -6.46
CA SER A 105 -8.76 1.23 -7.54
C SER A 105 -10.19 0.90 -7.07
N GLN A 106 -10.34 0.07 -6.03
CA GLN A 106 -11.64 -0.26 -5.46
C GLN A 106 -12.14 0.82 -4.48
N THR A 107 -11.23 1.36 -3.66
CA THR A 107 -11.57 2.39 -2.67
C THR A 107 -11.84 3.76 -3.31
N THR A 108 -11.19 4.11 -4.41
CA THR A 108 -11.47 5.38 -5.13
C THR A 108 -12.78 5.35 -5.90
N SER A 109 -13.22 4.20 -6.42
CA SER A 109 -14.56 4.03 -7.02
C SER A 109 -15.69 4.08 -5.99
N SER A 110 -15.39 3.87 -4.70
CA SER A 110 -16.38 3.90 -3.62
C SER A 110 -16.78 5.33 -3.21
N SER A 111 -16.08 6.35 -3.72
CA SER A 111 -16.27 7.76 -3.36
C SER A 111 -17.02 8.58 -4.42
N GLN A 112 -17.50 7.93 -5.49
CA GLN A 112 -18.34 8.53 -6.53
C GLN A 112 -19.78 8.00 -6.42
N CYS A 113 -20.46 8.35 -5.32
CA CYS A 113 -21.92 8.31 -5.20
C CYS A 113 -22.36 9.52 -4.39
#